data_AF-A0AAW7DWE7-F1
#
_entry.id   AF-A0AAW7DWE7-F1
#
_cell.length_a   1.000
_cell.length_b   1.000
_cell.length_c   1.000
_cell.angle_alpha   90.00
_cell.angle_beta   90.00
_cell.angle_gamma   90.00
#
_symmetry.space_group_name_H-M   'P 1'
#
loop_
_entity.id
_entity.type
_entity.pdbx_description
1 polymer ?
#
loop_
_entity_poly.entity_id
_entity_poly.type
_entity_poly.pdbx_seq_one_letter_code
_entity_poly.pdbx_strand_id
1 'polypeptide(L)'
;MISTVIMKPYPDLIDSFREEVAQLKAIAKTPDAVDELYKEEEQLNFLAKFRDVLRMQNTLKTFNEFSEDLEGATLGIDEQTLLDYQSKYLDKREEVEAAERERRKKKPTTTDPGEGGGEDESEAEQFKFDFDFEIDLIKRDEVNVTYILNLIEKLKQGESNQKNYDLTRDMILNVLQTDPELRHKKQLFQDFIDTKLPKLKPDSEDQVEGFVKQQFNKFVVEKRKEAIELACQEMNADTDGFKALYEEYIYRNRLPDIKELLNVLSVKPKITARKAVAEQMREKMEELATVYESSET
;
A
#
# COMPACT_ATOMS: atom_id res chain seq x y z
N MET A 1 -24.38 17.10 20.10
CA MET A 1 -23.35 16.99 21.14
C MET A 1 -22.14 16.35 20.49
N ILE A 2 -21.01 17.05 20.45
CA ILE A 2 -19.77 16.50 19.92
C ILE A 2 -19.19 15.63 21.04
N SER A 3 -19.27 14.30 20.92
CA SER A 3 -18.57 13.40 21.83
C SER A 3 -17.08 13.68 21.70
N THR A 4 -16.51 14.31 22.72
CA THR A 4 -15.06 14.44 22.84
C THR A 4 -14.54 13.08 23.28
N VAL A 5 -14.03 12.29 22.33
CA VAL A 5 -13.32 11.05 22.64
C VAL A 5 -12.02 11.47 23.35
N ILE A 6 -11.99 11.32 24.67
CA ILE A 6 -10.76 11.51 25.45
C ILE A 6 -9.92 10.25 25.23
N MET A 7 -8.86 10.37 24.44
CA MET A 7 -7.90 9.30 24.21
C MET A 7 -7.17 8.97 25.52
N LYS A 8 -6.97 7.68 25.81
CA LYS A 8 -6.26 7.24 27.02
C LYS A 8 -4.81 7.75 26.99
N PRO A 9 -4.18 8.00 28.15
CA PRO A 9 -2.75 8.29 28.22
C PRO A 9 -1.90 7.23 27.52
N TYR A 10 -0.81 7.64 26.87
CA TYR A 10 0.10 6.75 26.15
C TYR A 10 0.57 5.52 26.95
N PRO A 11 0.96 5.63 28.24
CA PRO A 11 1.35 4.46 29.03
C PRO A 11 0.26 3.38 29.13
N ASP A 12 -1.00 3.79 29.30
CA ASP A 12 -2.14 2.86 29.41
C ASP A 12 -2.44 2.18 28.05
N LEU A 13 -2.18 2.89 26.94
CA LEU A 13 -2.32 2.35 25.59
C LEU A 13 -1.23 1.32 25.28
N ILE A 14 -0.01 1.54 25.77
CA ILE A 14 1.11 0.60 25.64
C ILE A 14 0.85 -0.70 26.41
N ASP A 15 0.33 -0.60 27.63
CA ASP A 15 -0.05 -1.79 28.40
C ASP A 15 -1.19 -2.57 27.73
N SER A 16 -2.17 -1.84 27.17
CA SER A 16 -3.23 -2.45 26.37
C SER A 16 -2.65 -3.16 25.14
N PHE A 17 -1.72 -2.54 24.41
CA PHE A 17 -1.08 -3.16 23.24
C PHE A 17 -0.26 -4.40 23.59
N ARG A 18 0.48 -4.39 24.72
CA ARG A 18 1.19 -5.58 25.21
C ARG A 18 0.26 -6.74 25.51
N GLU A 19 -0.90 -6.45 26.10
CA GLU A 19 -1.91 -7.46 26.38
C GLU A 19 -2.48 -8.05 25.09
N GLU A 20 -2.80 -7.21 24.11
CA GLU A 20 -3.25 -7.60 22.77
C GLU A 20 -2.23 -8.53 22.08
N VAL A 21 -0.94 -8.16 22.12
CA VAL A 21 0.17 -8.96 21.59
C VAL A 21 0.35 -10.28 22.34
N ALA A 22 0.20 -10.28 23.67
CA ALA A 22 0.29 -11.50 24.47
C ALA A 22 -0.83 -12.50 24.12
N GLN A 23 -2.05 -11.99 23.92
CA GLN A 23 -3.19 -12.81 23.50
C GLN A 23 -3.01 -13.34 22.07
N LEU A 24 -2.49 -12.54 21.15
CA LEU A 24 -2.10 -13.00 19.80
C LEU A 24 -1.11 -14.18 19.89
N LYS A 25 -0.06 -14.03 20.70
CA LYS A 25 0.95 -15.08 20.91
C LYS A 25 0.42 -16.31 21.63
N ALA A 26 -0.69 -16.20 22.35
CA ALA A 26 -1.37 -17.36 22.93
C ALA A 26 -2.12 -18.19 21.86
N ILE A 27 -2.60 -17.55 20.79
CA ILE A 27 -3.22 -18.22 19.64
C ILE A 27 -2.15 -18.84 18.74
N ALA A 28 -1.16 -18.04 18.35
CA ALA A 28 -0.04 -18.46 17.53
C ALA A 28 1.25 -17.88 18.09
N LYS A 29 2.07 -18.71 18.73
CA LYS A 29 3.28 -18.28 19.46
C LYS A 29 4.31 -17.56 18.58
N THR A 30 4.38 -17.94 17.32
CA THR A 30 5.23 -17.34 16.29
C THR A 30 4.42 -17.12 15.01
N PRO A 31 4.89 -16.26 14.08
CA PRO A 31 4.25 -16.10 12.79
C PRO A 31 4.09 -17.44 12.05
N ASP A 32 5.12 -18.30 12.04
CA ASP A 32 5.04 -19.61 11.39
C ASP A 32 3.98 -20.54 12.00
N ALA A 33 3.68 -20.41 13.30
CA ALA A 33 2.64 -21.21 13.95
C ALA A 33 1.22 -20.88 13.42
N VAL A 34 1.05 -19.76 12.71
CA VAL A 34 -0.23 -19.41 12.05
C VAL A 34 -0.54 -20.38 10.90
N ASP A 35 0.47 -20.93 10.24
CA ASP A 35 0.29 -21.91 9.16
C ASP A 35 -0.32 -23.23 9.67
N GLU A 36 -0.11 -23.53 10.95
CA GLU A 36 -0.61 -24.73 11.62
C GLU A 36 -2.06 -24.58 12.11
N LEU A 37 -2.68 -23.41 11.94
CA LEU A 37 -4.09 -23.20 12.24
C LEU A 37 -4.95 -23.80 11.13
N TYR A 38 -5.42 -25.03 11.35
CA TYR A 38 -6.23 -25.78 10.38
C TYR A 38 -7.74 -25.66 10.60
N LYS A 39 -8.18 -25.44 11.85
CA LYS A 39 -9.61 -25.31 12.14
C LYS A 39 -10.08 -23.90 11.84
N GLU A 40 -11.18 -23.78 11.11
CA GLU A 40 -11.80 -22.50 10.76
C GLU A 40 -11.97 -21.57 11.96
N GLU A 41 -12.46 -22.08 13.10
CA GLU A 41 -12.60 -21.30 14.33
C GLU A 41 -11.26 -20.72 14.82
N GLU A 42 -10.17 -21.50 14.78
CA GLU A 42 -8.84 -21.05 15.21
C GLU A 42 -8.26 -20.01 14.23
N GLN A 43 -8.52 -20.19 12.93
CA GLN A 43 -8.16 -19.23 11.88
C GLN A 43 -8.90 -17.90 12.07
N LEU A 44 -10.22 -17.95 12.29
CA LEU A 44 -11.05 -16.77 12.54
C LEU A 44 -10.64 -16.05 13.83
N ASN A 45 -10.34 -16.80 14.89
CA ASN A 45 -9.85 -16.23 16.15
C ASN A 45 -8.51 -15.52 15.97
N PHE A 46 -7.59 -16.10 15.21
CA PHE A 46 -6.33 -15.43 14.86
C PHE A 46 -6.57 -14.15 14.07
N LEU A 47 -7.40 -14.20 13.02
CA LEU A 47 -7.73 -13.03 12.20
C LEU A 47 -8.33 -11.91 13.06
N ALA A 48 -9.29 -12.22 13.92
CA ALA A 48 -9.92 -11.26 14.83
C ALA A 48 -8.91 -10.65 15.82
N LYS A 49 -8.03 -11.48 16.39
CA LYS A 49 -7.04 -11.02 17.38
C LYS A 49 -5.95 -10.16 16.75
N PHE A 50 -5.42 -10.56 15.60
CA PHE A 50 -4.38 -9.80 14.92
C PHE A 50 -4.90 -8.43 14.45
N ARG A 51 -6.16 -8.39 14.03
CA ARG A 51 -6.87 -7.16 13.71
C ARG A 51 -6.96 -6.20 14.89
N ASP A 52 -7.26 -6.69 16.09
CA ASP A 52 -7.27 -5.84 17.29
C ASP A 52 -5.88 -5.28 17.63
N VAL A 53 -4.81 -6.06 17.39
CA VAL A 53 -3.42 -5.60 17.47
C VAL A 53 -3.15 -4.44 16.49
N LEU A 54 -3.57 -4.57 15.22
CA LEU A 54 -3.40 -3.49 14.22
C LEU A 54 -4.17 -2.22 14.58
N ARG A 55 -5.40 -2.33 15.11
CA ARG A 55 -6.16 -1.16 15.60
C ARG A 55 -5.41 -0.38 16.67
N MET A 56 -4.85 -1.12 17.63
CA MET A 56 -4.11 -0.52 18.73
C MET A 56 -2.77 0.06 18.24
N GLN A 57 -2.08 -0.64 17.33
CA GLN A 57 -0.89 -0.14 16.64
C GLN A 57 -1.15 1.20 15.96
N ASN A 58 -2.22 1.32 15.17
CA ASN A 58 -2.59 2.55 14.48
C ASN A 58 -2.85 3.72 15.42
N THR A 59 -3.43 3.44 16.59
CA THR A 59 -3.63 4.46 17.62
C THR A 59 -2.29 4.92 18.20
N LEU A 60 -1.41 3.96 18.50
CA LEU A 60 -0.10 4.23 19.09
C LEU A 60 0.89 4.90 18.12
N LYS A 61 0.80 4.63 16.83
CA LYS A 61 1.60 5.28 15.77
C LYS A 61 1.45 6.81 15.73
N THR A 62 0.37 7.36 16.30
CA THR A 62 0.18 8.82 16.38
C THR A 62 1.09 9.50 17.42
N PHE A 63 1.78 8.71 18.25
CA PHE A 63 2.72 9.18 19.26
C PHE A 63 4.16 8.97 18.79
N ASN A 64 5.01 9.98 18.97
CA ASN A 64 6.39 9.95 18.48
C ASN A 64 7.24 8.88 19.19
N GLU A 65 6.90 8.55 20.44
CA GLU A 65 7.58 7.57 21.29
C GLU A 65 7.40 6.12 20.80
N PHE A 66 6.36 5.86 19.99
CA PHE A 66 5.99 4.50 19.58
C PHE A 66 7.03 3.81 18.70
N SER A 67 7.68 4.53 17.78
CA SER A 67 8.70 3.95 16.91
C SER A 67 9.88 3.41 17.72
N GLU A 68 10.35 4.16 18.73
CA GLU A 68 11.45 3.74 19.60
C GLU A 68 11.07 2.54 20.47
N ASP A 69 9.85 2.53 21.01
CA ASP A 69 9.35 1.44 21.85
C ASP A 69 9.17 0.12 21.07
N LEU A 70 8.75 0.22 19.80
CA LEU A 70 8.58 -0.92 18.89
C LEU A 70 9.93 -1.51 18.44
N GLU A 71 10.91 -0.67 18.07
CA GLU A 71 12.27 -1.11 17.72
C GLU A 71 12.97 -1.76 18.91
N GLY A 72 12.76 -1.26 20.12
CA GLY A 72 13.33 -1.81 21.35
C GLY A 72 12.70 -3.13 21.84
N ALA A 73 11.71 -3.68 21.11
CA ALA A 73 10.89 -4.84 21.51
C ALA A 73 10.22 -4.70 22.88
N THR A 74 10.11 -3.47 23.40
CA THR A 74 9.55 -3.18 24.73
C THR A 74 8.03 -3.40 24.76
N LEU A 75 7.41 -3.50 23.59
CA LEU A 75 5.99 -3.75 23.37
C LEU A 75 5.61 -5.24 23.36
N GLY A 76 6.57 -6.12 23.66
CA GLY A 76 6.35 -7.57 23.62
C GLY A 76 6.35 -8.16 22.21
N ILE A 77 6.57 -7.33 21.18
CA ILE A 77 6.79 -7.70 19.78
C ILE A 77 7.69 -6.63 19.14
N ASP A 78 8.62 -7.04 18.28
CA ASP A 78 9.40 -6.14 17.43
C ASP A 78 8.72 -5.93 16.07
N GLU A 79 9.18 -4.91 15.34
CA GLU A 79 8.62 -4.55 14.03
C GLU A 79 8.64 -5.72 13.03
N GLN A 80 9.76 -6.44 12.94
CA GLN A 80 9.89 -7.54 11.97
C GLN A 80 8.91 -8.66 12.28
N THR A 81 8.80 -9.08 13.54
CA THR A 81 7.87 -10.11 13.97
C THR A 81 6.42 -9.69 13.72
N LEU A 82 6.09 -8.41 13.93
CA LEU A 82 4.76 -7.88 13.65
C LEU A 82 4.44 -7.90 12.15
N LEU A 83 5.40 -7.53 11.30
CA LEU A 83 5.28 -7.63 9.84
C LEU A 83 5.12 -9.09 9.37
N ASP A 84 5.82 -10.03 10.01
CA ASP A 84 5.70 -11.45 9.69
C ASP A 84 4.30 -11.98 10.04
N TYR A 85 3.74 -11.62 11.20
CA TYR A 85 2.34 -11.92 11.49
C TYR A 85 1.37 -11.23 10.52
N GLN A 86 1.67 -10.02 10.06
CA GLN A 86 0.86 -9.33 9.06
C GLN A 86 0.83 -10.07 7.74
N SER A 87 1.97 -10.61 7.28
CA SER A 87 2.01 -11.48 6.10
C SER A 87 1.12 -12.71 6.28
N LYS A 88 1.23 -13.40 7.43
CA LYS A 88 0.43 -14.60 7.74
C LYS A 88 -1.06 -14.30 7.84
N TYR A 89 -1.42 -13.14 8.37
CA TYR A 89 -2.79 -12.63 8.40
C TYR A 89 -3.37 -12.49 7.00
N LEU A 90 -2.63 -11.87 6.07
CA LEU A 90 -3.09 -11.69 4.70
C LEU A 90 -3.31 -13.04 3.98
N ASP A 91 -2.39 -13.98 4.16
CA ASP A 91 -2.50 -15.33 3.59
C ASP A 91 -3.71 -16.09 4.14
N LYS A 92 -3.88 -16.10 5.47
CA LYS A 92 -4.97 -16.81 6.13
C LYS A 92 -6.33 -16.21 5.77
N ARG A 93 -6.38 -14.89 5.61
CA ARG A 93 -7.55 -14.15 5.16
C ARG A 93 -7.99 -14.60 3.76
N GLU A 94 -7.06 -14.66 2.82
CA GLU A 94 -7.35 -15.12 1.46
C GLU A 94 -7.86 -16.57 1.45
N GLU A 95 -7.28 -17.44 2.28
CA GLU A 95 -7.72 -18.83 2.44
C GLU A 95 -9.18 -18.91 2.91
N VAL A 96 -9.54 -18.17 3.96
CA VAL A 96 -10.90 -18.13 4.52
C VAL A 96 -11.90 -17.57 3.49
N GLU A 97 -11.57 -16.47 2.82
CA GLU A 97 -12.42 -15.89 1.78
C GLU A 97 -12.61 -16.82 0.58
N ALA A 98 -11.54 -17.50 0.14
CA ALA A 98 -11.61 -18.46 -0.95
C ALA A 98 -12.52 -19.64 -0.58
N ALA A 99 -12.40 -20.15 0.65
CA ALA A 99 -13.26 -21.21 1.17
C ALA A 99 -14.73 -20.77 1.21
N GLU A 100 -15.03 -19.53 1.64
CA GLU A 100 -16.39 -18.98 1.60
C GLU A 100 -16.94 -18.86 0.18
N ARG A 101 -16.14 -18.33 -0.77
CA ARG A 101 -16.55 -18.20 -2.18
C ARG A 101 -16.91 -19.57 -2.77
N GLU A 102 -16.15 -20.61 -2.45
CA GLU A 102 -16.45 -21.97 -2.89
C GLU A 102 -17.68 -22.58 -2.20
N ARG A 103 -17.90 -22.30 -0.90
CA ARG A 103 -19.14 -22.68 -0.20
C ARG A 103 -20.37 -22.03 -0.83
N ARG A 104 -20.29 -20.75 -1.19
CA ARG A 104 -21.38 -20.01 -1.85
C ARG A 104 -21.71 -20.56 -3.25
N LYS A 105 -20.71 -21.02 -4.02
CA LYS A 105 -20.93 -21.69 -5.32
C LYS A 105 -21.61 -23.06 -5.20
N LYS A 106 -21.48 -23.73 -4.05
CA LYS A 106 -22.04 -25.07 -3.80
C LYS A 106 -23.41 -25.05 -3.13
N LYS A 107 -23.86 -23.92 -2.56
CA LYS A 107 -25.25 -23.75 -2.14
C LYS A 107 -26.13 -23.70 -3.41
N PRO A 108 -27.10 -24.61 -3.60
CA PRO A 108 -28.05 -24.48 -4.69
C PRO A 108 -28.89 -23.23 -4.43
N THR A 109 -29.05 -22.37 -5.44
CA THR A 109 -30.16 -21.41 -5.50
C THR A 109 -31.47 -22.17 -5.59
N THR A 110 -31.96 -22.67 -4.45
CA THR A 110 -33.38 -22.91 -4.26
C THR A 110 -33.98 -21.63 -3.72
N THR A 111 -34.41 -20.77 -4.62
CA THR A 111 -35.42 -19.76 -4.35
C THR A 111 -36.72 -20.46 -3.97
N ASP A 112 -37.01 -20.54 -2.68
CA ASP A 112 -38.36 -20.38 -2.18
C ASP A 112 -38.33 -19.22 -1.17
N PRO A 113 -38.99 -18.08 -1.43
CA PRO A 113 -38.96 -16.92 -0.54
C PRO A 113 -39.95 -17.17 0.60
N GLY A 114 -39.55 -17.97 1.58
CA GLY A 114 -40.40 -18.28 2.72
C GLY A 114 -39.62 -18.95 3.84
N GLU A 115 -39.40 -18.17 4.90
CA GLU A 115 -39.05 -18.60 6.26
C GLU A 115 -37.66 -19.21 6.50
N GLY A 116 -36.87 -18.50 7.32
CA GLY A 116 -35.69 -19.05 7.98
C GLY A 116 -34.41 -18.25 7.77
N GLY A 117 -34.40 -16.96 8.15
CA GLY A 117 -33.14 -16.25 8.39
C GLY A 117 -32.46 -16.88 9.60
N GLY A 118 -31.63 -17.89 9.35
CA GLY A 118 -30.84 -18.58 10.37
C GLY A 118 -29.68 -17.70 10.84
N GLU A 119 -29.41 -17.76 12.14
CA GLU A 119 -28.37 -17.03 12.87
C GLU A 119 -27.00 -17.06 12.16
N ASP A 120 -26.68 -18.15 11.44
CA ASP A 120 -25.45 -18.34 10.65
C ASP A 120 -25.27 -17.34 9.49
N GLU A 121 -26.34 -16.89 8.83
CA GLU A 121 -26.23 -15.89 7.75
C GLU A 121 -26.03 -14.48 8.30
N SER A 122 -26.63 -14.17 9.47
CA SER A 122 -26.41 -12.89 10.15
C SER A 122 -25.03 -12.78 10.78
N GLU A 123 -24.49 -13.86 11.36
CA GLU A 123 -23.12 -13.87 11.88
C GLU A 123 -22.08 -13.79 10.76
N ALA A 124 -22.29 -14.49 9.64
CA ALA A 124 -21.43 -14.39 8.46
C ALA A 124 -21.50 -13.00 7.80
N GLU A 125 -22.68 -12.36 7.75
CA GLU A 125 -22.83 -10.99 7.25
C GLU A 125 -22.23 -9.95 8.19
N GLN A 126 -22.36 -10.11 9.51
CA GLN A 126 -21.77 -9.22 10.51
C GLN A 126 -20.24 -9.39 10.58
N PHE A 127 -19.74 -10.62 10.52
CA PHE A 127 -18.32 -10.94 10.36
C PHE A 127 -17.77 -10.31 9.09
N LYS A 128 -18.44 -10.50 7.94
CA LYS A 128 -18.06 -9.90 6.66
C LYS A 128 -18.11 -8.36 6.69
N PHE A 129 -19.10 -7.75 7.35
CA PHE A 129 -19.24 -6.30 7.44
C PHE A 129 -18.17 -5.67 8.35
N ASP A 130 -17.90 -6.27 9.52
CA ASP A 130 -16.83 -5.83 10.41
C ASP A 130 -15.43 -6.04 9.77
N PHE A 131 -15.29 -7.09 8.96
CA PHE A 131 -14.09 -7.42 8.19
C PHE A 131 -13.87 -6.52 6.96
N ASP A 132 -14.93 -6.19 6.21
CA ASP A 132 -14.89 -5.24 5.09
C ASP A 132 -14.59 -3.81 5.61
N PHE A 133 -15.11 -3.41 6.78
CA PHE A 133 -14.81 -2.12 7.41
C PHE A 133 -13.35 -2.02 7.89
N GLU A 134 -12.73 -3.13 8.29
CA GLU A 134 -11.33 -3.17 8.69
C GLU A 134 -10.34 -3.48 7.57
N ILE A 135 -10.82 -3.92 6.41
CA ILE A 135 -10.06 -3.81 5.17
C ILE A 135 -9.71 -2.34 4.90
N ASP A 136 -10.59 -1.39 5.20
CA ASP A 136 -10.29 0.04 5.10
C ASP A 136 -9.31 0.53 6.19
N LEU A 137 -9.16 -0.21 7.30
CA LEU A 137 -8.21 0.10 8.38
C LEU A 137 -6.82 -0.53 8.16
N ILE A 138 -6.75 -1.74 7.59
CA ILE A 138 -5.50 -2.41 7.19
C ILE A 138 -4.97 -1.82 5.87
N LYS A 139 -5.85 -1.32 4.99
CA LYS A 139 -5.45 -0.45 3.85
C LYS A 139 -4.94 0.92 4.30
N ARG A 140 -5.19 1.32 5.55
CA ARG A 140 -4.55 2.48 6.18
C ARG A 140 -3.19 2.14 6.84
N ASP A 141 -2.92 0.86 7.12
CA ASP A 141 -1.58 0.37 7.46
C ASP A 141 -0.75 0.15 6.18
N GLU A 142 -0.40 1.29 5.58
CA GLU A 142 0.66 1.52 4.58
C GLU A 142 1.29 0.28 3.91
N VAL A 143 0.73 -0.13 2.78
CA VAL A 143 1.60 -0.59 1.69
C VAL A 143 2.31 0.66 1.18
N ASN A 144 3.41 1.05 1.82
CA ASN A 144 4.23 2.14 1.34
C ASN A 144 5.20 1.64 0.26
N VAL A 145 5.81 2.58 -0.47
CA VAL A 145 6.82 2.25 -1.48
C VAL A 145 7.96 1.41 -0.89
N THR A 146 8.30 1.59 0.40
CA THR A 146 9.33 0.80 1.08
C THR A 146 8.95 -0.68 1.20
N TYR A 147 7.71 -1.03 1.57
CA TYR A 147 7.26 -2.42 1.62
C TYR A 147 7.32 -3.10 0.25
N ILE A 148 6.83 -2.43 -0.80
CA ILE A 148 6.92 -2.96 -2.18
C ILE A 148 8.38 -3.17 -2.58
N LEU A 149 9.27 -2.24 -2.23
CA LEU A 149 10.70 -2.37 -2.52
C LEU A 149 11.35 -3.54 -1.78
N ASN A 150 10.97 -3.79 -0.53
CA ASN A 150 11.45 -4.95 0.23
C ASN A 150 11.01 -6.27 -0.43
N LEU A 151 9.78 -6.33 -0.95
CA LEU A 151 9.30 -7.50 -1.71
C LEU A 151 10.08 -7.67 -3.02
N ILE A 152 10.39 -6.60 -3.73
CA ILE A 152 11.19 -6.64 -4.96
C ILE A 152 12.64 -7.06 -4.67
N GLU A 153 13.17 -6.70 -3.50
CA GLU A 153 14.50 -7.14 -3.06
C GLU A 153 14.53 -8.64 -2.77
N LYS A 154 13.52 -9.17 -2.09
CA LYS A 154 13.32 -10.63 -1.91
C LYS A 154 13.14 -11.35 -3.26
N LEU A 155 12.37 -10.75 -4.18
CA LEU A 155 12.19 -11.27 -5.55
C LEU A 155 13.53 -11.43 -6.27
N LYS A 156 14.42 -10.43 -6.17
CA LYS A 156 15.76 -10.47 -6.78
C LYS A 156 16.64 -11.56 -6.17
N GLN A 157 16.61 -11.75 -4.85
CA GLN A 157 17.36 -12.82 -4.17
C GLN A 157 16.89 -14.23 -4.61
N GLY A 158 15.60 -14.37 -4.94
CA GLY A 158 14.99 -15.61 -5.43
C GLY A 158 15.15 -15.90 -6.92
N GLU A 159 15.94 -15.12 -7.67
CA GLU A 159 16.00 -15.19 -9.15
C GLU A 159 16.47 -16.55 -9.71
N SER A 160 17.10 -17.40 -8.89
CA SER A 160 17.50 -18.75 -9.26
C SER A 160 16.34 -19.74 -9.42
N ASN A 161 15.15 -19.43 -8.89
CA ASN A 161 13.94 -20.25 -9.01
C ASN A 161 12.84 -19.51 -9.77
N GLN A 162 12.75 -19.77 -11.08
CA GLN A 162 11.81 -19.09 -11.98
C GLN A 162 10.35 -19.17 -11.51
N LYS A 163 9.89 -20.33 -11.02
CA LYS A 163 8.51 -20.49 -10.57
C LYS A 163 8.19 -19.60 -9.36
N ASN A 164 9.13 -19.49 -8.42
CA ASN A 164 8.98 -18.62 -7.25
C ASN A 164 9.06 -17.14 -7.65
N TYR A 165 9.95 -16.82 -8.59
CA TYR A 165 10.05 -15.47 -9.16
C TYR A 165 8.73 -15.01 -9.78
N ASP A 166 8.12 -15.84 -10.64
CA ASP A 166 6.88 -15.50 -11.33
C ASP A 166 5.71 -15.31 -10.33
N LEU A 167 5.59 -16.19 -9.33
CA LEU A 167 4.56 -16.09 -8.28
C LEU A 167 4.72 -14.82 -7.43
N THR A 168 5.95 -14.52 -7.00
CA THR A 168 6.24 -13.34 -6.19
C THR A 168 6.02 -12.06 -6.99
N ARG A 169 6.39 -12.05 -8.29
CA ARG A 169 6.11 -10.95 -9.20
C ARG A 169 4.60 -10.70 -9.34
N ASP A 170 3.82 -11.74 -9.58
CA ASP A 170 2.36 -11.62 -9.75
C ASP A 170 1.68 -11.14 -8.47
N MET A 171 2.13 -11.62 -7.30
CA MET A 171 1.69 -11.12 -6.00
C MET A 171 1.96 -9.61 -5.85
N ILE A 172 3.19 -9.14 -6.14
CA ILE A 172 3.54 -7.71 -6.07
C ILE A 172 2.64 -6.88 -7.00
N LEU A 173 2.42 -7.34 -8.24
CA LEU A 173 1.56 -6.62 -9.19
C LEU A 173 0.08 -6.60 -8.76
N ASN A 174 -0.39 -7.65 -8.08
CA ASN A 174 -1.74 -7.71 -7.54
C ASN A 174 -1.91 -6.74 -6.36
N VAL A 175 -0.94 -6.68 -5.43
CA VAL A 175 -0.92 -5.69 -4.34
C VAL A 175 -0.97 -4.27 -4.91
N LEU A 176 -0.10 -3.95 -5.88
CA LEU A 176 -0.09 -2.66 -6.57
C LEU A 176 -1.42 -2.33 -7.25
N GLN A 177 -2.13 -3.33 -7.78
CA GLN A 177 -3.40 -3.11 -8.49
C GLN A 177 -4.57 -2.87 -7.53
N THR A 178 -4.55 -3.51 -6.37
CA THR A 178 -5.65 -3.52 -5.41
C THR A 178 -5.57 -2.38 -4.40
N ASP A 179 -4.38 -1.78 -4.24
CA ASP A 179 -4.13 -0.63 -3.40
C ASP A 179 -4.41 0.70 -4.15
N PRO A 180 -5.37 1.55 -3.69
CA PRO A 180 -5.70 2.81 -4.36
C PRO A 180 -4.53 3.80 -4.47
N GLU A 181 -3.68 3.89 -3.46
CA GLU A 181 -2.56 4.84 -3.40
C GLU A 181 -1.41 4.40 -4.33
N LEU A 182 -1.18 3.09 -4.42
CA LEU A 182 -0.11 2.54 -5.26
C LEU A 182 -0.55 2.17 -6.68
N ARG A 183 -1.85 2.08 -6.96
CA ARG A 183 -2.38 1.72 -8.28
C ARG A 183 -1.88 2.65 -9.38
N HIS A 184 -1.72 3.93 -9.07
CA HIS A 184 -1.18 4.92 -10.00
C HIS A 184 0.30 4.67 -10.35
N LYS A 185 1.05 3.96 -9.49
CA LYS A 185 2.46 3.61 -9.66
C LYS A 185 2.68 2.21 -10.19
N LYS A 186 1.63 1.40 -10.36
CA LYS A 186 1.72 0.01 -10.82
C LYS A 186 2.61 -0.14 -12.06
N GLN A 187 2.40 0.71 -13.07
CA GLN A 187 3.16 0.65 -14.31
C GLN A 187 4.65 0.94 -14.08
N LEU A 188 4.98 1.90 -13.21
CA LEU A 188 6.35 2.26 -12.87
C LEU A 188 7.09 1.09 -12.21
N PHE A 189 6.44 0.41 -11.25
CA PHE A 189 7.00 -0.78 -10.61
C PHE A 189 7.12 -1.95 -11.59
N GLN A 190 6.10 -2.19 -12.39
CA GLN A 190 6.11 -3.25 -13.40
C GLN A 190 7.25 -3.07 -14.39
N ASP A 191 7.41 -1.85 -14.94
CA ASP A 191 8.49 -1.54 -15.87
C ASP A 191 9.86 -1.72 -15.23
N PHE A 192 10.02 -1.36 -13.95
CA PHE A 192 11.27 -1.59 -13.22
C PHE A 192 11.59 -3.07 -13.07
N ILE A 193 10.62 -3.87 -12.61
CA ILE A 193 10.75 -5.32 -12.42
C ILE A 193 11.07 -6.02 -13.74
N ASP A 194 10.44 -5.61 -14.84
CA ASP A 194 10.57 -6.29 -16.12
C ASP A 194 11.84 -5.90 -16.88
N THR A 195 12.32 -4.66 -16.73
CA THR A 195 13.35 -4.11 -17.63
C THR A 195 14.70 -3.83 -16.96
N LYS A 196 14.70 -3.41 -15.68
CA LYS A 196 15.89 -2.98 -14.94
C LYS A 196 16.33 -4.06 -13.95
N LEU A 197 15.42 -4.58 -13.12
CA LEU A 197 15.71 -5.58 -12.08
C LEU A 197 16.50 -6.81 -12.57
N PRO A 198 16.23 -7.40 -13.76
CA PRO A 198 16.98 -8.57 -14.24
C PRO A 198 18.45 -8.26 -14.58
N LYS A 199 18.75 -6.99 -14.85
CA LYS A 199 20.09 -6.51 -15.23
C LYS A 199 20.89 -5.97 -14.05
N LEU A 200 20.24 -5.79 -12.90
CA LEU A 200 20.90 -5.30 -11.69
C LEU A 200 21.87 -6.35 -11.16
N LYS A 201 23.12 -5.91 -10.94
CA LYS A 201 24.17 -6.64 -10.24
C LYS A 201 24.76 -5.70 -9.19
N PRO A 202 24.82 -6.07 -7.92
CA PRO A 202 25.54 -5.29 -6.93
C PRO A 202 27.04 -5.30 -7.25
N ASP A 203 27.70 -4.15 -7.08
CA ASP A 203 29.14 -4.00 -7.35
C ASP A 203 30.02 -4.64 -6.25
N SER A 204 29.44 -4.96 -5.08
CA SER A 204 30.09 -5.65 -3.96
C SER A 204 29.06 -6.35 -3.05
N GLU A 205 29.48 -7.40 -2.33
CA GLU A 205 28.63 -8.16 -1.37
C GLU A 205 28.20 -7.32 -0.15
N ASP A 206 28.88 -6.22 0.14
CA ASP A 206 28.57 -5.33 1.28
C ASP A 206 27.48 -4.26 0.97
N GLN A 207 26.94 -4.23 -0.26
CA GLN A 207 25.92 -3.28 -0.71
C GLN A 207 24.61 -3.96 -1.13
N VAL A 208 24.16 -4.99 -0.42
CA VAL A 208 22.93 -5.71 -0.80
C VAL A 208 21.70 -4.95 -0.31
N GLU A 209 21.68 -4.53 0.95
CA GLU A 209 20.52 -3.92 1.60
C GLU A 209 20.24 -2.51 1.06
N GLY A 210 19.04 -2.29 0.51
CA GLY A 210 18.62 -0.99 -0.02
C GLY A 210 19.20 -0.63 -1.39
N PHE A 211 20.01 -1.49 -2.02
CA PHE A 211 20.51 -1.28 -3.38
C PHE A 211 19.37 -1.21 -4.39
N VAL A 212 18.38 -2.11 -4.27
CA VAL A 212 17.18 -2.10 -5.12
C VAL A 212 16.42 -0.78 -4.98
N LYS A 213 16.25 -0.28 -3.74
CA LYS A 213 15.64 1.03 -3.46
C LYS A 213 16.38 2.18 -4.15
N GLN A 214 17.71 2.21 -4.08
CA GLN A 214 18.49 3.25 -4.76
C GLN A 214 18.35 3.19 -6.28
N GLN A 215 18.37 1.98 -6.86
CA GLN A 215 18.21 1.80 -8.31
C GLN A 215 16.80 2.14 -8.77
N PHE A 216 15.78 1.83 -7.96
CA PHE A 216 14.41 2.24 -8.21
C PHE A 216 14.27 3.76 -8.19
N ASN A 217 14.79 4.45 -7.16
CA ASN A 217 14.72 5.92 -7.07
C ASN A 217 15.39 6.60 -8.28
N LYS A 218 16.54 6.08 -8.75
CA LYS A 218 17.16 6.54 -10.00
C LYS A 218 16.25 6.33 -11.21
N PHE A 219 15.62 5.16 -11.30
CA PHE A 219 14.67 4.84 -12.37
C PHE A 219 13.43 5.75 -12.34
N VAL A 220 12.89 6.08 -11.17
CA VAL A 220 11.78 7.04 -11.00
C VAL A 220 12.18 8.41 -11.56
N VAL A 221 13.39 8.90 -11.24
CA VAL A 221 13.89 10.18 -11.75
C VAL A 221 14.04 10.16 -13.27
N GLU A 222 14.58 9.08 -13.85
CA GLU A 222 14.68 8.89 -15.30
C GLU A 222 13.29 8.93 -15.96
N LYS A 223 12.33 8.15 -15.42
CA LYS A 223 10.97 8.04 -15.97
C LYS A 223 10.17 9.32 -15.82
N ARG A 224 10.32 10.05 -14.72
CA ARG A 224 9.71 11.37 -14.54
C ARG A 224 10.20 12.34 -15.62
N LYS A 225 11.50 12.33 -15.91
CA LYS A 225 12.08 13.17 -16.96
C LYS A 225 11.49 12.82 -18.34
N GLU A 226 11.46 11.55 -18.70
CA GLU A 226 10.86 11.06 -19.96
C GLU A 226 9.37 11.46 -20.06
N ALA A 227 8.61 11.32 -18.97
CA ALA A 227 7.19 11.67 -18.94
C ALA A 227 6.93 13.18 -19.09
N ILE A 228 7.76 14.01 -18.46
CA ILE A 228 7.71 15.47 -18.64
C ILE A 228 8.03 15.86 -20.09
N GLU A 229 9.06 15.25 -20.69
CA GLU A 229 9.43 15.51 -22.08
C GLU A 229 8.29 15.13 -23.04
N LEU A 230 7.66 13.98 -22.83
CA LEU A 230 6.50 13.54 -23.62
C LEU A 230 5.31 14.50 -23.46
N ALA A 231 4.97 14.88 -22.23
CA ALA A 231 3.90 15.83 -21.95
C ALA A 231 4.15 17.19 -22.64
N CYS A 232 5.39 17.67 -22.61
CA CYS A 232 5.77 18.91 -23.31
C CYS A 232 5.63 18.77 -24.83
N GLN A 233 5.98 17.63 -25.42
CA GLN A 233 5.79 17.37 -26.84
C GLN A 233 4.31 17.38 -27.24
N GLU A 234 3.44 16.71 -26.46
CA GLU A 234 2.00 16.66 -26.71
C GLU A 234 1.34 18.04 -26.64
N MET A 235 1.79 18.88 -25.71
CA MET A 235 1.25 20.23 -25.49
C MET A 235 1.98 21.32 -26.29
N ASN A 236 3.03 20.96 -27.03
CA ASN A 236 3.92 21.89 -27.72
C ASN A 236 4.50 22.98 -26.79
N ALA A 237 4.94 22.56 -25.60
CA ALA A 237 5.53 23.39 -24.56
C ALA A 237 7.06 23.29 -24.55
N ASP A 238 7.71 24.34 -24.08
CA ASP A 238 9.13 24.37 -23.75
C ASP A 238 9.40 23.49 -22.53
N THR A 239 10.28 22.50 -22.70
CA THR A 239 10.57 21.50 -21.67
C THR A 239 11.20 22.11 -20.42
N ASP A 240 12.15 23.04 -20.59
CA ASP A 240 12.87 23.63 -19.45
C ASP A 240 11.94 24.53 -18.62
N GLY A 241 11.14 25.37 -19.29
CA GLY A 241 10.14 26.21 -18.65
C GLY A 241 9.05 25.41 -17.95
N PHE A 242 8.49 24.38 -18.60
CA PHE A 242 7.47 23.53 -17.98
C PHE A 242 8.04 22.76 -16.78
N LYS A 243 9.26 22.23 -16.89
CA LYS A 243 9.95 21.54 -15.79
C LYS A 243 10.15 22.46 -14.59
N ALA A 244 10.59 23.71 -14.80
CA ALA A 244 10.74 24.68 -13.71
C ALA A 244 9.41 24.96 -12.99
N LEU A 245 8.32 25.10 -13.75
CA LEU A 245 6.98 25.28 -13.18
C LEU A 245 6.50 24.03 -12.41
N TYR A 246 6.80 22.84 -12.92
CA TYR A 246 6.49 21.58 -12.24
C TYR A 246 7.28 21.46 -10.92
N GLU A 247 8.58 21.74 -10.92
CA GLU A 247 9.41 21.72 -9.70
C GLU A 247 8.92 22.74 -8.66
N GLU A 248 8.53 23.94 -9.09
CA GLU A 248 7.94 24.95 -8.20
C GLU A 248 6.59 24.49 -7.64
N TYR A 249 5.76 23.84 -8.46
CA TYR A 249 4.50 23.24 -8.01
C TYR A 249 4.74 22.21 -6.91
N ILE A 250 5.66 21.26 -7.10
CA ILE A 250 5.97 20.24 -6.10
C ILE A 250 6.52 20.87 -4.82
N TYR A 251 7.43 21.85 -4.94
CA TYR A 251 8.05 22.48 -3.77
C TYR A 251 7.08 23.37 -2.97
N ARG A 252 6.25 24.16 -3.65
CA ARG A 252 5.36 25.15 -3.00
C ARG A 252 3.94 24.64 -2.79
N ASN A 253 3.62 23.46 -3.30
CA ASN A 253 2.26 22.92 -3.41
C ASN A 253 1.27 23.93 -4.03
N ARG A 254 1.72 24.65 -5.07
CA ARG A 254 0.94 25.70 -5.75
C ARG A 254 0.99 25.51 -7.26
N LEU A 255 -0.16 25.22 -7.86
CA LEU A 255 -0.27 25.14 -9.32
C LEU A 255 0.08 26.47 -10.00
N PRO A 256 0.78 26.45 -11.15
CA PRO A 256 1.09 27.65 -11.91
C PRO A 256 -0.18 28.38 -12.37
N ASP A 257 -0.10 29.69 -12.48
CA ASP A 257 -1.18 30.50 -13.02
C ASP A 257 -1.29 30.38 -14.55
N ILE A 258 -2.42 30.81 -15.11
CA ILE A 258 -2.66 30.72 -16.56
C ILE A 258 -1.57 31.48 -17.34
N LYS A 259 -1.08 32.61 -16.82
CA LYS A 259 -0.09 33.43 -17.52
C LYS A 259 1.29 32.73 -17.55
N GLU A 260 1.70 32.13 -16.44
CA GLU A 260 2.91 31.32 -16.30
C GLU A 260 2.87 30.14 -17.29
N LEU A 261 1.76 29.41 -17.35
CA LEU A 261 1.56 28.27 -18.27
C LEU A 261 1.58 28.69 -19.74
N LEU A 262 0.93 29.80 -20.09
CA LEU A 262 0.92 30.28 -21.46
C LEU A 262 2.28 30.80 -21.94
N ASN A 263 3.20 31.14 -21.01
CA ASN A 263 4.53 31.62 -21.37
C ASN A 263 5.47 30.48 -21.76
N VAL A 264 5.21 29.26 -21.30
CA VAL A 264 6.00 28.08 -21.67
C VAL A 264 5.49 27.41 -22.96
N LEU A 265 4.36 27.84 -23.53
CA LEU A 265 3.88 27.32 -24.80
C LEU A 265 4.67 27.88 -25.99
N SER A 266 5.14 27.00 -26.88
CA SER A 266 5.82 27.39 -28.11
C SER A 266 4.89 28.12 -29.09
N VAL A 267 3.59 27.76 -29.07
CA VAL A 267 2.56 28.41 -29.89
C VAL A 267 1.42 28.88 -29.00
N LYS A 268 1.16 30.20 -29.01
CA LYS A 268 0.10 30.77 -28.18
C LYS A 268 -1.28 30.38 -28.69
N PRO A 269 -2.13 29.78 -27.85
CA PRO A 269 -3.49 29.44 -28.22
C PRO A 269 -4.36 30.70 -28.38
N LYS A 270 -5.48 30.54 -29.11
CA LYS A 270 -6.51 31.58 -29.25
C LYS A 270 -7.04 31.99 -27.87
N ILE A 271 -7.45 33.24 -27.72
CA ILE A 271 -7.94 33.80 -26.43
C ILE A 271 -9.01 32.91 -25.79
N THR A 272 -9.93 32.39 -26.61
CA THR A 272 -11.03 31.51 -26.16
C THR A 272 -10.56 30.14 -25.66
N ALA A 273 -9.40 29.66 -26.11
CA ALA A 273 -8.85 28.35 -25.75
C ALA A 273 -7.83 28.40 -24.60
N ARG A 274 -7.35 29.60 -24.23
CA ARG A 274 -6.29 29.78 -23.21
C ARG A 274 -6.61 29.13 -21.87
N LYS A 275 -7.84 29.27 -21.40
CA LYS A 275 -8.26 28.67 -20.12
C LYS A 275 -8.22 27.14 -20.21
N ALA A 276 -8.81 26.57 -21.26
CA ALA A 276 -8.86 25.12 -21.44
C ALA A 276 -7.45 24.50 -21.54
N VAL A 277 -6.56 25.12 -22.32
CA VAL A 277 -5.17 24.66 -22.45
C VAL A 277 -4.44 24.74 -21.10
N ALA A 278 -4.62 25.82 -20.34
CA ALA A 278 -3.99 25.94 -19.03
C ALA A 278 -4.50 24.90 -18.02
N GLU A 279 -5.80 24.59 -18.00
CA GLU A 279 -6.33 23.51 -17.15
C GLU A 279 -5.79 22.14 -17.57
N GLN A 280 -5.68 21.85 -18.87
CA GLN A 280 -5.06 20.61 -19.36
C GLN A 280 -3.60 20.48 -18.90
N MET A 281 -2.83 21.58 -18.94
CA MET A 281 -1.45 21.57 -18.45
C MET A 281 -1.38 21.31 -16.93
N ARG A 282 -2.32 21.83 -16.15
CA ARG A 282 -2.39 21.59 -14.70
C ARG A 282 -2.77 20.15 -14.38
N GLU A 283 -3.81 19.64 -15.02
CA GLU A 283 -4.23 18.23 -14.92
C GLU A 283 -3.03 17.33 -15.24
N LYS A 284 -2.24 17.67 -16.26
CA LYS A 284 -1.03 16.92 -16.59
C LYS A 284 0.05 16.99 -15.51
N MET A 285 0.25 18.16 -14.88
CA MET A 285 1.18 18.29 -13.74
C MET A 285 0.71 17.47 -12.52
N GLU A 286 -0.59 17.46 -12.24
CA GLU A 286 -1.18 16.67 -11.15
C GLU A 286 -1.07 15.16 -11.41
N GLU A 287 -1.33 14.71 -12.64
CA GLU A 287 -1.11 13.32 -13.05
C GLU A 287 0.34 12.89 -12.83
N LEU A 288 1.30 13.70 -13.28
CA LEU A 288 2.73 13.45 -13.09
C LEU A 288 3.08 13.39 -11.59
N ALA A 289 2.59 14.33 -10.79
CA ALA A 289 2.83 14.36 -9.35
C ALA A 289 2.27 13.12 -8.64
N THR A 290 1.06 12.71 -9.02
CA THR A 290 0.37 11.52 -8.48
C THR A 290 1.13 10.22 -8.77
N VAL A 291 1.88 10.16 -9.87
CA VAL A 291 2.69 8.97 -10.19
C VAL A 291 4.07 9.06 -9.55
N TYR A 292 4.74 10.21 -9.64
CA TYR A 292 6.18 10.30 -9.37
C TYR A 292 6.57 10.90 -8.00
N GLU A 293 5.66 11.55 -7.27
CA GLU A 293 6.00 12.30 -6.03
C GLU A 293 5.26 11.82 -4.78
N SER A 294 4.10 11.17 -4.95
CA SER A 294 3.22 10.69 -3.87
C SER A 294 3.78 9.49 -3.08
N SER A 295 4.85 9.64 -2.30
CA SER A 295 5.38 8.54 -1.47
C SER A 295 6.27 8.93 -0.27
N GLU A 296 6.46 10.21 0.06
CA GLU A 296 7.42 10.61 1.11
C GLU A 296 6.86 11.64 2.12
N THR A 297 5.62 11.48 2.56
CA THR A 297 5.12 12.21 3.74
C THR A 297 4.45 11.27 4.71
#